data_AF-A0A8B8F1A2-F1
#
_entry.id   AF-A0A8B8F1A2-F1
#
_cell.length_a   1.000
_cell.length_b   1.000
_cell.length_c   1.000
_cell.angle_alpha   90.00
_cell.angle_beta   90.00
_cell.angle_gamma   90.00
#
_symmetry.space_group_name_H-M   'P 1'
#
loop_
_entity.id
_entity.type
_entity.pdbx_description
1 polymer ?
#
loop_
_entity_poly.entity_id
_entity_poly.type
_entity_poly.pdbx_seq_one_letter_code
_entity_poly.pdbx_strand_id
1 'polypeptide(L)'
;MMFPVISLTFMVNFANAMPIFEKGSRTDDGLVRLCTSSSIITDLGVDHWPRYVTEITCHGTDTTCLNLHNNPHEVTPPEIMPAQGRCTESVIHMNLLRFENATSSGTGVWKPYSQAIRGGCVCGFDKRSRVLHSFFYLSQLRGS
;
A
#
# COMPACT_ATOMS: atom_id res chain seq x y z
N MET A 1 -58.85 0.67 -10.30
CA MET A 1 -58.10 1.95 -10.22
C MET A 1 -56.70 1.60 -9.78
N MET A 2 -55.72 2.02 -10.57
CA MET A 2 -54.36 1.49 -10.64
C MET A 2 -53.44 2.43 -9.84
N PHE A 3 -52.85 1.95 -8.76
CA PHE A 3 -51.81 2.67 -8.03
C PHE A 3 -50.47 2.47 -8.76
N PRO A 4 -49.75 3.53 -9.15
CA PRO A 4 -48.41 3.34 -9.69
C PRO A 4 -47.47 2.99 -8.53
N VAL A 5 -46.92 1.78 -8.58
CA VAL A 5 -45.73 1.41 -7.82
C VAL A 5 -44.58 2.21 -8.43
N ILE A 6 -44.22 3.33 -7.78
CA ILE A 6 -42.98 4.03 -8.09
C ILE A 6 -41.86 3.12 -7.59
N SER A 7 -41.37 2.28 -8.49
CA SER A 7 -40.11 1.56 -8.32
C SER A 7 -39.00 2.60 -8.31
N LEU A 8 -38.68 3.12 -7.12
CA LEU A 8 -37.41 3.79 -6.84
C LEU A 8 -36.33 2.72 -6.93
N THR A 9 -35.93 2.42 -8.15
CA THR A 9 -34.66 1.75 -8.42
C THR A 9 -33.58 2.75 -8.05
N PHE A 10 -33.22 2.79 -6.77
CA PHE A 10 -31.92 3.32 -6.36
C PHE A 10 -30.88 2.46 -7.07
N MET A 11 -30.48 2.89 -8.26
CA MET A 11 -29.19 2.49 -8.82
C MET A 11 -28.14 3.10 -7.89
N VAL A 12 -27.85 2.39 -6.81
CA VAL A 12 -26.63 2.60 -6.05
C VAL A 12 -25.53 2.23 -7.02
N ASN A 13 -24.99 3.23 -7.71
CA ASN A 13 -23.72 3.12 -8.42
C ASN A 13 -22.69 2.74 -7.36
N PHE A 14 -22.47 1.43 -7.18
CA PHE A 14 -21.27 0.90 -6.55
C PHE A 14 -20.10 1.11 -7.52
N ALA A 15 -19.84 2.36 -7.89
CA ALA A 15 -18.46 2.78 -8.07
C ALA A 15 -17.86 2.79 -6.67
N ASN A 16 -17.52 1.60 -6.17
CA ASN A 16 -16.70 1.44 -4.97
C ASN A 16 -15.35 2.07 -5.29
N ALA A 17 -15.27 3.40 -5.18
CA ALA A 17 -14.01 4.09 -5.14
C ALA A 17 -13.29 3.55 -3.92
N MET A 18 -12.35 2.67 -4.18
CA MET A 18 -11.44 2.15 -3.17
C MET A 18 -10.82 3.32 -2.40
N PRO A 19 -10.76 3.25 -1.07
CA PRO A 19 -10.31 4.38 -0.27
C PRO A 19 -8.87 4.75 -0.62
N ILE A 20 -8.67 6.02 -0.95
CA ILE A 20 -7.36 6.64 -1.12
C ILE A 20 -7.01 7.33 0.20
N PHE A 21 -5.82 7.05 0.70
CA PHE A 21 -5.26 7.67 1.89
C PHE A 21 -4.12 8.58 1.46
N GLU A 22 -4.35 9.88 1.49
CA GLU A 22 -3.39 10.88 1.01
C GLU A 22 -2.20 11.07 1.95
N LYS A 23 -1.03 11.35 1.37
CA LYS A 23 0.15 11.84 2.11
C LYS A 23 -0.21 13.11 2.89
N GLY A 24 0.27 13.21 4.11
CA GLY A 24 -0.02 14.30 5.05
C GLY A 24 -1.32 14.15 5.82
N SER A 25 -2.21 13.23 5.43
CA SER A 25 -3.42 12.93 6.23
C SER A 25 -3.06 12.24 7.54
N ARG A 26 -3.95 12.38 8.53
CA ARG A 26 -3.81 11.75 9.84
C ARG A 26 -4.61 10.47 9.91
N THR A 27 -4.04 9.44 10.54
CA THR A 27 -4.74 8.23 10.92
C THR A 27 -5.56 8.47 12.19
N ASP A 28 -6.45 7.54 12.53
CA ASP A 28 -7.34 7.64 13.69
C ASP A 28 -6.56 7.69 15.03
N ASP A 29 -5.37 7.09 15.07
CA ASP A 29 -4.41 7.15 16.17
C ASP A 29 -3.48 8.38 16.13
N GLY A 30 -3.70 9.30 15.18
CA GLY A 30 -3.01 10.59 15.11
C GLY A 30 -1.66 10.58 14.38
N LEU A 31 -1.28 9.48 13.74
CA LEU A 31 -0.05 9.39 12.93
C LEU A 31 -0.23 10.08 11.59
N VAL A 32 0.84 10.68 11.07
CA VAL A 32 0.83 11.32 9.74
C VAL A 32 1.29 10.33 8.68
N ARG A 33 0.50 10.19 7.61
CA ARG A 33 0.86 9.35 6.47
C ARG A 33 1.96 10.01 5.63
N LEU A 34 3.06 9.31 5.41
CA LEU A 34 4.18 9.80 4.61
C LEU A 34 4.05 9.50 3.10
N CYS A 35 3.13 8.61 2.74
CA CYS A 35 2.90 8.16 1.38
C CYS A 35 1.40 8.13 1.07
N THR A 36 1.03 8.51 -0.15
CA THR A 36 -0.33 8.27 -0.65
C THR A 36 -0.47 6.78 -0.97
N SER A 37 -1.56 6.17 -0.48
CA SER A 37 -1.82 4.74 -0.64
C SER A 37 -3.28 4.50 -0.98
N SER A 38 -3.58 3.43 -1.72
CA SER A 38 -4.96 3.06 -2.10
C SER A 38 -5.22 1.59 -1.81
N SER A 39 -6.44 1.26 -1.39
CA SER A 39 -6.82 -0.14 -1.11
C SER A 39 -7.28 -0.86 -2.38
N ILE A 40 -6.48 -1.81 -2.81
CA ILE A 40 -6.70 -2.85 -3.81
C ILE A 40 -7.78 -3.90 -3.55
N ILE A 41 -8.51 -4.42 -4.55
CA ILE A 41 -8.97 -5.82 -4.55
C ILE A 41 -8.39 -6.50 -5.78
N THR A 42 -7.65 -7.59 -5.56
CA THR A 42 -7.04 -8.40 -6.61
C THR A 42 -7.77 -9.73 -6.71
N ASP A 43 -8.18 -10.10 -7.92
CA ASP A 43 -8.76 -11.41 -8.24
C ASP A 43 -7.63 -12.39 -8.57
N LEU A 44 -7.42 -13.38 -7.70
CA LEU A 44 -6.46 -14.46 -7.91
C LEU A 44 -7.00 -15.53 -8.86
N GLY A 45 -8.31 -15.53 -9.14
CA GLY A 45 -8.99 -16.50 -10.00
C GLY A 45 -9.79 -17.54 -9.23
N VAL A 46 -10.65 -18.27 -9.96
CA VAL A 46 -11.63 -19.22 -9.39
C VAL A 46 -10.99 -20.41 -8.65
N ASP A 47 -9.76 -20.77 -9.00
CA ASP A 47 -9.02 -21.89 -8.41
C ASP A 47 -8.23 -21.50 -7.16
N HIS A 48 -8.47 -20.33 -6.58
CA HIS A 48 -7.75 -19.84 -5.40
C HIS A 48 -8.69 -19.62 -4.21
N TRP A 49 -8.18 -19.91 -3.02
CA TRP A 49 -8.86 -19.63 -1.77
C TRP A 49 -7.95 -18.85 -0.80
N PRO A 50 -8.35 -17.62 -0.40
CA PRO A 50 -9.49 -16.86 -0.92
C PRO A 50 -9.26 -16.41 -2.38
N ARG A 51 -10.33 -16.30 -3.18
CA ARG A 51 -10.24 -15.82 -4.57
C ARG A 51 -9.84 -14.35 -4.65
N TYR A 52 -10.45 -13.53 -3.81
CA TYR A 52 -10.21 -12.09 -3.77
C TYR A 52 -9.34 -11.77 -2.56
N VAL A 53 -8.30 -10.98 -2.80
CA VAL A 53 -7.42 -10.48 -1.75
C VAL A 53 -7.42 -8.96 -1.75
N THR A 54 -7.49 -8.38 -0.57
CA THR A 54 -7.33 -6.94 -0.39
C THR A 54 -5.85 -6.61 -0.35
N GLU A 55 -5.44 -5.64 -1.16
CA GLU A 55 -4.06 -5.16 -1.21
C GLU A 55 -4.01 -3.66 -0.90
N ILE A 56 -2.82 -3.13 -0.66
CA ILE A 56 -2.58 -1.70 -0.54
C ILE A 56 -1.44 -1.32 -1.49
N THR A 57 -1.72 -0.47 -2.46
CA THR A 57 -0.75 0.02 -3.44
C THR A 57 -0.34 1.45 -3.13
N CYS A 58 0.88 1.82 -3.51
CA CYS A 58 1.32 3.21 -3.42
C CYS A 58 0.86 3.95 -4.67
N HIS A 59 0.12 5.04 -4.47
CA HIS A 59 -0.53 5.78 -5.54
C HIS A 59 0.00 7.23 -5.59
N GLY A 60 -0.02 7.83 -6.78
CA GLY A 60 0.34 9.23 -6.98
C GLY A 60 1.63 9.46 -7.78
N THR A 61 1.76 10.67 -8.31
CA THR A 61 2.96 11.12 -9.06
C THR A 61 4.10 11.50 -8.12
N ASP A 62 3.79 11.90 -6.88
CA ASP A 62 4.76 12.18 -5.84
C ASP A 62 5.17 10.89 -5.12
N THR A 63 6.29 10.32 -5.54
CA THR A 63 6.90 9.15 -4.89
C THR A 63 7.81 9.54 -3.73
N THR A 64 7.96 10.83 -3.40
CA THR A 64 8.80 11.28 -2.29
C THR A 64 8.01 11.25 -0.98
N CYS A 65 8.64 10.92 0.14
CA CYS A 65 7.96 10.81 1.44
C CYS A 65 8.63 11.56 2.59
N LEU A 66 9.94 11.84 2.48
CA LEU A 66 10.67 12.62 3.46
C LEU A 66 11.63 13.53 2.72
N ASN A 67 11.52 14.84 2.93
CA ASN A 67 12.52 15.81 2.50
C ASN A 67 13.22 16.32 3.76
N LEU A 68 14.44 15.87 4.00
CA LEU A 68 15.25 16.44 5.09
C LEU A 68 15.87 17.75 4.57
N HIS A 69 15.24 18.89 4.88
CA HIS A 69 15.91 20.19 4.79
C HIS A 69 16.48 20.53 6.16
N ASN A 70 17.79 20.73 6.22
CA ASN A 70 18.48 21.06 7.47
C ASN A 70 18.27 22.52 7.90
N ASN A 71 17.53 23.34 7.14
CA ASN A 71 17.26 24.73 7.50
C ASN A 71 15.96 25.25 6.84
N PRO A 72 14.99 25.81 7.58
CA PRO A 72 13.81 26.44 7.00
C PRO A 72 14.11 27.75 6.24
N HIS A 73 15.36 28.23 6.25
CA HIS A 73 15.82 29.47 5.60
C HIS A 73 16.78 29.24 4.42
N GLU A 74 17.17 28.01 4.10
CA GLU A 74 18.02 27.75 2.93
C GLU A 74 17.16 27.59 1.67
N VAL A 75 17.30 28.54 0.75
CA VAL A 75 16.52 28.67 -0.48
C VAL A 75 16.98 27.69 -1.58
N THR A 76 18.02 26.90 -1.35
CA THR A 76 18.55 25.96 -2.35
C THR A 76 19.18 24.74 -1.69
N PRO A 77 18.66 23.52 -1.92
CA PRO A 77 19.35 22.30 -1.52
C PRO A 77 20.70 22.20 -2.26
N PRO A 78 21.76 21.67 -1.60
CA PRO A 78 23.03 21.43 -2.28
C PRO A 78 22.86 20.45 -3.45
N GLU A 79 23.59 20.69 -4.53
CA GLU A 79 23.49 20.01 -5.84
C GLU A 79 23.76 18.49 -5.82
N ILE A 80 24.24 17.97 -4.69
CA ILE A 80 24.66 16.57 -4.56
C ILE A 80 23.87 15.91 -3.43
N MET A 81 22.88 15.13 -3.85
CA MET A 81 22.18 14.04 -3.13
C MET A 81 20.69 14.31 -2.88
N PRO A 82 19.79 13.47 -3.42
CA PRO A 82 18.40 13.46 -2.98
C PRO A 82 18.37 12.89 -1.56
N ALA A 83 18.35 13.75 -0.54
CA ALA A 83 17.95 13.40 0.83
C ALA A 83 16.42 13.16 0.89
N GLN A 84 15.90 12.46 -0.12
CA GLN A 84 14.50 12.25 -0.37
C GLN A 84 14.18 10.79 -0.12
N GLY A 85 13.42 10.53 0.95
CA GLY A 85 12.81 9.21 1.14
C GLY A 85 11.86 8.94 -0.03
N ARG A 86 11.75 7.67 -0.45
CA ARG A 86 10.82 7.23 -1.50
C ARG A 86 9.77 6.28 -0.94
N CYS A 87 8.54 6.46 -1.40
CA CYS A 87 7.44 5.53 -1.15
C CYS A 87 7.66 4.24 -1.93
N THR A 88 7.62 3.12 -1.22
CA THR A 88 7.70 1.78 -1.81
C THR A 88 6.62 0.89 -1.22
N GLU A 89 6.14 -0.05 -2.01
CA GLU A 89 5.18 -1.06 -1.55
C GLU A 89 5.86 -2.02 -0.57
N SER A 90 5.22 -2.28 0.55
CA SER A 90 5.58 -3.34 1.49
C SER A 90 4.89 -4.62 1.05
N VAL A 91 5.67 -5.68 0.83
CA VAL A 91 5.18 -6.98 0.39
C VAL A 91 5.22 -7.96 1.55
N ILE A 92 4.10 -8.63 1.79
CA ILE A 92 3.95 -9.70 2.77
C ILE A 92 3.72 -10.99 2.00
N HIS A 93 4.37 -12.08 2.43
CA HIS A 93 4.15 -13.40 1.84
C HIS A 93 3.10 -14.13 2.69
N MET A 94 1.99 -14.50 2.07
CA MET A 94 0.89 -15.22 2.72
C MET A 94 0.76 -16.61 2.12
N ASN A 95 0.50 -17.61 2.97
CA ASN A 95 0.18 -18.96 2.52
C ASN A 95 -1.31 -19.03 2.18
N LEU A 96 -1.62 -19.18 0.89
CA LEU A 96 -2.97 -19.32 0.37
C LEU A 96 -3.16 -20.73 -0.20
N LEU A 97 -4.39 -21.08 -0.60
CA LEU A 97 -4.68 -22.37 -1.20
C LEU A 97 -4.98 -22.21 -2.69
N ARG A 98 -4.44 -23.12 -3.50
CA ARG A 98 -4.75 -23.26 -4.92
C ARG A 98 -5.32 -24.64 -5.19
N PHE A 99 -6.38 -24.70 -5.97
CA PHE A 99 -6.98 -25.93 -6.43
C PHE A 99 -6.18 -26.45 -7.63
N GLU A 100 -5.64 -27.66 -7.50
CA GLU A 100 -4.87 -28.32 -8.54
C GLU A 100 -5.52 -29.65 -8.94
N ASN A 101 -5.18 -30.11 -10.15
CA ASN A 101 -5.59 -31.39 -10.70
C ASN A 101 -7.12 -31.55 -10.82
N ALA A 102 -7.82 -30.50 -11.26
CA ALA A 102 -9.24 -30.58 -11.59
C ALA A 102 -9.45 -31.57 -12.75
N THR A 103 -9.89 -32.79 -12.43
CA THR A 103 -10.35 -33.74 -13.45
C THR A 103 -11.75 -33.35 -13.92
N SER A 104 -12.17 -33.83 -15.09
CA SER A 104 -13.52 -33.62 -15.62
C SER A 104 -14.64 -34.16 -14.72
N SER A 105 -14.30 -34.99 -13.72
CA SER A 105 -15.19 -35.49 -12.67
C SER A 105 -15.24 -34.62 -11.41
N GLY A 106 -14.58 -33.45 -11.39
CA GLY A 106 -14.63 -32.51 -10.26
C GLY A 106 -13.79 -32.92 -9.04
N THR A 107 -12.97 -33.98 -9.16
CA THR A 107 -12.01 -34.33 -8.11
C THR A 107 -10.72 -33.56 -8.36
N GLY A 108 -10.27 -32.84 -7.33
CA GLY A 108 -9.02 -32.09 -7.31
C GLY A 108 -8.58 -31.87 -5.86
N VAL A 109 -7.39 -31.32 -5.66
CA VAL A 109 -6.77 -31.18 -4.34
C VAL A 109 -6.37 -29.73 -4.11
N TRP A 110 -6.72 -29.20 -2.93
CA TRP A 110 -6.23 -27.91 -2.47
C TRP A 110 -4.80 -28.06 -1.97
N LYS A 111 -3.88 -27.29 -2.55
CA LYS A 111 -2.49 -27.23 -2.11
C LYS A 111 -2.12 -25.84 -1.62
N PRO A 112 -1.33 -25.75 -0.53
CA PRO A 112 -0.81 -24.47 -0.08
C PRO A 112 0.24 -23.94 -1.05
N TYR A 113 0.21 -22.64 -1.30
CA TYR A 113 1.23 -21.92 -2.05
C TYR A 113 1.49 -20.54 -1.41
N SER A 114 2.66 -19.97 -1.67
CA SER A 114 3.03 -18.65 -1.15
C SER A 114 2.69 -17.58 -2.19
N GLN A 115 1.89 -16.59 -1.79
CA GLN A 115 1.51 -15.44 -2.60
C GLN A 115 2.12 -14.17 -1.99
N ALA A 116 2.77 -13.37 -2.84
CA ALA A 116 3.17 -12.02 -2.50
C ALA A 116 1.93 -11.10 -2.55
N ILE A 117 1.64 -10.45 -1.43
CA ILE A 117 0.51 -9.54 -1.22
C ILE A 117 1.07 -8.18 -0.80
N ARG A 118 0.64 -7.10 -1.47
CA ARG A 118 1.03 -5.73 -1.08
C ARG A 118 0.24 -5.33 0.16
N GLY A 119 0.93 -5.24 1.29
CA GLY A 119 0.34 -4.98 2.60
C GLY A 119 0.33 -3.52 3.01
N GLY A 120 1.01 -2.63 2.29
CA GLY A 120 1.07 -1.22 2.65
C GLY A 120 2.10 -0.41 1.86
N CYS A 121 2.20 0.87 2.21
CA CYS A 121 3.23 1.77 1.71
C CYS A 121 4.16 2.19 2.82
N VAL A 122 5.46 2.12 2.55
CA VAL A 122 6.50 2.54 3.48
C VAL A 122 7.38 3.60 2.85
N CYS A 123 7.88 4.50 3.69
CA CYS A 123 8.88 5.46 3.30
C CYS A 123 10.27 4.85 3.50
N GLY A 124 10.94 4.49 2.42
CA GLY A 124 12.30 3.96 2.43
C GLY A 124 13.34 5.00 2.06
N PHE A 125 14.56 4.84 2.54
CA PHE A 125 15.73 5.58 2.05
C PHE A 125 16.54 4.67 1.13
N ASP A 126 17.12 5.22 0.06
CA ASP A 126 18.14 4.49 -0.70
C ASP A 126 19.31 4.16 0.24
N LYS A 127 19.88 2.95 0.13
CA LYS A 127 21.09 2.53 0.89
C LYS A 127 22.26 3.50 0.72
N ARG A 128 22.28 4.27 -0.37
CA ARG A 128 23.27 5.32 -0.64
C ARG A 128 23.00 6.63 0.09
N SER A 129 21.87 6.75 0.79
CA SER A 129 21.48 7.95 1.52
C SER A 129 22.30 8.10 2.81
N ARG A 130 23.04 9.21 2.94
CA ARG A 130 23.81 9.55 4.14
C ARG A 130 22.95 9.82 5.39
N VAL A 131 21.62 9.92 5.25
CA VAL A 131 20.67 10.00 6.38
C VAL A 131 20.85 8.82 7.32
N LEU A 132 21.06 7.60 6.79
CA LEU A 132 21.37 6.43 7.60
C LEU A 132 22.70 6.62 8.36
N HIS A 133 23.72 7.16 7.70
CA HIS A 133 25.02 7.42 8.31
C HIS A 133 24.92 8.42 9.48
N SER A 134 24.13 9.49 9.34
CA SER A 134 23.91 10.47 10.42
C SER A 134 23.01 9.93 11.55
N PHE A 135 21.94 9.19 11.24
CA PHE A 135 21.06 8.60 12.25
C PHE A 135 21.76 7.53 13.09
N PHE A 136 22.53 6.62 12.47
CA PHE A 136 23.29 5.60 13.19
C PHE A 136 24.45 6.18 14.00
N TYR A 137 25.09 7.25 13.53
CA TYR A 137 26.16 7.91 14.28
C TYR A 137 25.60 8.70 15.48
N LEU A 138 24.47 9.38 15.33
CA LEU A 138 23.82 10.13 16.41
C LEU A 138 23.13 9.23 17.44
N SER A 139 22.61 8.06 17.05
CA SER A 139 22.04 7.09 18.00
C SER A 139 23.13 6.42 18.86
N GLN A 140 24.33 6.23 18.32
CA GLN A 140 25.49 5.76 19.09
C GLN A 140 26.00 6.82 20.09
N LEU A 141 25.89 8.11 19.77
CA LEU A 141 26.30 9.20 20.67
C LEU A 141 25.29 9.50 21.79
N ARG A 142 24.04 9.03 21.70
CA ARG A 142 23.02 9.18 22.76
C ARG A 142 22.85 7.93 23.63
N GLY A 143 23.59 6.87 23.35
CA GLY A 143 23.57 5.59 24.09
C GLY A 143 24.72 5.41 25.07
N SER A 144 25.54 6.44 25.32
CA SER A 144 26.67 6.44 26.27
C SER A 144 26.44 7.41 27.41
#